data_AF-A0A0S6WYC3-F1
#
_entry.id   AF-A0A0S6WYC3-F1
#
_cell.length_a   1.000
_cell.length_b   1.000
_cell.length_c   1.000
_cell.angle_alpha   90.00
_cell.angle_beta   90.00
_cell.angle_gamma   90.00
#
_symmetry.space_group_name_H-M   'P 1'
#
loop_
_entity.id
_entity.type
_entity.pdbx_description
1 polymer ?
#
loop_
_entity_poly.entity_id
_entity_poly.type
_entity_poly.pdbx_seq_one_letter_code
_entity_poly.pdbx_strand_id
1 'polypeptide(L)' 'MIDMDLLSVIRRWHFRQGISIREIKRRIGLSCNTIRKYLRSDTVEPSFKVPLRPSKLNPFTDKLAA' A
#
# COMPACT_ATOMS: atom_id res chain seq x y z
N MET A 1 -3.32 -5.98 -12.24
CA MET A 1 -3.20 -5.87 -10.77
C MET A 1 -1.75 -5.59 -10.46
N ILE A 2 -1.45 -4.55 -9.70
CA ILE A 2 -0.09 -4.27 -9.24
C ILE A 2 -0.08 -4.57 -7.76
N ASP A 3 0.80 -5.47 -7.34
CA ASP A 3 0.98 -5.81 -5.94
C ASP A 3 1.36 -4.58 -5.13
N MET A 4 0.74 -4.44 -3.96
CA MET A 4 1.06 -3.39 -2.98
C MET A 4 2.54 -3.38 -2.58
N ASP A 5 3.20 -4.52 -2.67
CA ASP A 5 4.62 -4.68 -2.42
C ASP A 5 5.48 -3.88 -3.41
N LEU A 6 5.09 -3.82 -4.68
CA LEU A 6 5.87 -3.11 -5.69
C LEU A 6 5.79 -1.59 -5.51
N LEU A 7 4.61 -1.09 -5.17
CA LEU A 7 4.39 0.34 -4.93
C LEU A 7 5.19 0.83 -3.72
N SER A 8 5.19 0.04 -2.64
CA SER A 8 5.89 0.38 -1.40
C SER A 8 7.42 0.34 -1.56
N VAL A 9 7.95 -0.56 -2.40
CA VAL A 9 9.38 -0.56 -2.79
C VAL A 9 9.75 0.68 -3.60
N ILE A 10 8.97 1.03 -4.63
CA ILE A 10 9.21 2.22 -5.48
C ILE A 10 9.21 3.50 -4.64
N ARG A 11 8.22 3.65 -3.75
CA ARG A 11 8.12 4.81 -2.85
C ARG A 11 9.29 4.88 -1.87
N ARG A 12 9.69 3.76 -1.27
CA ARG A 12 10.85 3.72 -0.35
C ARG A 12 12.13 4.16 -1.07
N TRP A 13 12.37 3.66 -2.28
CA TRP A 13 13.54 4.07 -3.06
C TRP A 13 13.54 5.55 -3.42
N HIS A 14 12.39 6.08 -3.87
CA HIS A 14 12.30 7.48 -4.28
C HIS A 14 12.35 8.45 -3.08
N PHE A 15 11.51 8.25 -2.06
CA PHE A 15 11.36 9.20 -0.95
C PHE A 15 12.40 9.01 0.15
N ARG A 16 12.81 7.76 0.47
CA ARG A 16 13.74 7.50 1.58
C ARG A 16 15.19 7.42 1.10
N GLN A 17 15.43 6.74 -0.01
CA GLN A 17 16.80 6.55 -0.53
C GLN A 17 17.21 7.61 -1.56
N GLY A 18 16.29 8.49 -1.98
CA GLY A 18 16.58 9.54 -2.97
C GLY A 18 16.96 9.03 -4.36
N ILE A 19 16.62 7.77 -4.68
CA ILE A 19 16.99 7.14 -5.94
C ILE A 19 16.19 7.78 -7.08
N SER A 20 16.89 8.13 -8.16
CA SER A 20 16.25 8.75 -9.33
C SER A 20 15.25 7.81 -10.00
N ILE A 21 14.17 8.38 -10.56
CA ILE A 21 13.15 7.61 -11.32
C ILE A 21 13.78 6.79 -12.45
N ARG A 22 14.86 7.29 -13.06
CA ARG A 22 15.60 6.59 -14.12
C ARG A 22 16.25 5.30 -13.62
N GLU A 23 16.78 5.32 -12.41
CA GLU A 23 17.41 4.16 -11.81
C GLU A 23 16.39 3.15 -11.27
N ILE A 24 15.28 3.64 -10.71
CA ILE A 24 14.11 2.80 -10.37
C ILE A 24 13.59 2.06 -11.62
N LYS A 25 13.50 2.75 -12.76
CA LYS A 25 13.15 2.13 -14.06
C LYS A 25 14.13 1.02 -14.45
N ARG A 26 15.44 1.25 -14.31
CA ARG A 26 16.47 0.25 -14.68
C ARG A 26 16.35 -1.03 -13.86
N ARG A 27 15.99 -0.92 -12.59
CA ARG A 27 15.90 -2.06 -11.67
C ARG A 27 14.61 -2.86 -11.82
N ILE A 28 13.48 -2.19 -12.08
CA ILE A 28 12.15 -2.80 -12.08
C ILE A 28 11.65 -3.08 -13.51
N GLY A 29 12.25 -2.45 -14.53
CA GLY A 29 11.85 -2.63 -15.94
C GLY A 29 10.55 -1.93 -16.33
N LEU A 30 9.96 -1.13 -15.43
CA LEU A 30 8.73 -0.39 -15.68
C LEU A 30 8.97 0.91 -16.46
N SER A 31 7.95 1.35 -17.20
CA SER A 31 8.00 2.64 -17.89
C SER A 31 8.11 3.80 -16.89
N CYS A 32 8.80 4.88 -17.28
CA CYS A 32 8.89 6.11 -16.45
C CYS A 32 7.51 6.69 -16.15
N ASN A 33 6.55 6.51 -17.06
CA ASN A 33 5.18 6.99 -16.91
C ASN A 33 4.46 6.23 -15.81
N THR A 34 4.66 4.92 -15.75
CA THR A 34 4.11 4.03 -14.72
C THR A 34 4.66 4.39 -13.34
N ILE A 35 5.97 4.61 -13.23
CA ILE A 35 6.61 5.03 -11.96
C ILE A 35 6.09 6.40 -11.51
N ARG A 36 5.99 7.38 -12.41
CA ARG A 36 5.42 8.70 -12.09
C ARG A 36 3.96 8.63 -11.67
N LYS A 37 3.16 7.78 -12.32
CA LYS A 37 1.76 7.55 -11.95
C LYS A 37 1.67 7.00 -10.52
N TYR A 38 2.52 6.03 -10.18
CA TYR A 38 2.57 5.42 -8.84
C TYR A 38 3.09 6.35 -7.74
N LEU A 39 4.05 7.22 -8.06
CA LEU A 39 4.51 8.22 -7.10
C LEU A 39 3.43 9.27 -6.83
N ARG A 40 2.63 9.64 -7.84
CA ARG A 40 1.51 10.60 -7.71
C ARG A 40 0.25 10.05 -7.06
N SER A 41 0.00 8.74 -7.17
CA SER A 41 -1.14 8.12 -6.52
C SER A 41 -0.85 7.99 -5.03
N ASP A 42 -1.19 9.02 -4.25
CA ASP A 42 -0.99 9.08 -2.79
C ASP A 42 -1.84 8.12 -1.98
N THR A 43 -2.76 7.41 -2.62
CA THR A 43 -3.79 6.65 -1.90
C THR A 43 -3.84 5.23 -2.42
N VAL A 44 -2.87 4.43 -2.01
CA VAL A 44 -3.23 3.08 -1.57
C VAL A 44 -2.63 2.92 -0.19
N GLU A 45 -3.15 3.68 0.77
CA GLU A 45 -3.15 3.16 2.13
C GLU A 45 -3.77 1.76 2.05
N PRO A 46 -3.16 0.74 2.67
CA PRO A 46 -3.84 -0.52 2.88
C PRO A 46 -5.03 -0.23 3.80
N SER A 47 -6.14 0.22 3.20
CA SER A 47 -7.41 0.33 3.87
C SER A 47 -7.82 -1.10 4.16
N PHE A 48 -7.54 -1.53 5.38
CA PHE A 48 -8.09 -2.75 5.90
C PHE A 48 -9.60 -2.53 5.90
N LYS A 49 -10.28 -3.04 4.87
CA LYS A 49 -11.73 -3.03 4.82
C LYS A 49 -12.19 -3.92 5.96
N VAL A 50 -12.41 -3.32 7.12
CA VAL A 50 -13.10 -3.99 8.22
C VAL A 50 -14.49 -4.30 7.66
N PRO A 51 -14.84 -5.59 7.47
CA PRO A 51 -16.16 -5.91 6.98
C PRO A 51 -17.18 -5.36 7.99
N LEU A 52 -18.25 -4.72 7.53
CA LEU A 52 -19.43 -4.34 8.33
C LEU A 52 -20.23 -5.59 8.75
N ARG A 53 -19.56 -6.71 8.99
CA ARG A 53 -20.18 -7.91 9.50
C ARG A 53 -19.96 -7.94 11.01
N PRO A 54 -20.97 -8.32 11.79
CA PRO A 54 -20.75 -8.56 13.20
C PRO A 54 -19.61 -9.59 13.36
N SER A 55 -18.60 -9.24 14.15
CA SER A 55 -17.49 -10.15 14.43
C SER A 55 -18.01 -11.35 15.21
N LYS A 56 -17.29 -12.48 15.20
CA LYS A 56 -17.64 -13.66 16.01
C LYS A 56 -17.66 -13.37 17.52
N LEU A 57 -17.15 -12.21 17.93
CA LEU A 57 -17.12 -11.72 19.30
C LEU A 57 -18.33 -10.85 19.66
N ASN A 58 -19.13 -10.42 18.67
CA ASN A 58 -20.34 -9.63 18.91
C ASN A 58 -21.37 -10.32 19.81
N PRO A 59 -21.55 -11.65 19.77
CA PRO A 59 -22.45 -12.35 20.71
C PRO A 59 -21.94 -12.40 22.16
N PHE A 60 -20.70 -11.98 22.42
CA PHE A 60 -20.06 -12.10 23.74
C PHE A 60 -19.75 -10.73 24.37
N THR A 61 -20.22 -9.63 23.78
CA THR A 61 -19.96 -8.26 24.27
C THR A 61 -20.39 -8.06 25.72
N ASP A 62 -21.53 -8.62 26.10
CA ASP A 62 -22.08 -8.48 27.44
C ASP A 62 -21.23 -9.18 28.52
N LYS A 63 -20.45 -10.18 28.13
CA LYS A 63 -19.53 -10.92 29.02
C LYS A 63 -18.14 -10.30 29.12
N LEU A 64 -17.77 -9.46 28.15
CA LEU A 64 -16.47 -8.78 28.08
C LEU A 64 -16.50 -7.38 28.69
N ALA A 65 -17.69 -6.83 28.97
CA ALA A 65 -17.89 -5.50 29.54
C ALA A 65 -17.97 -5.48 31.08
N ALA A 66 -17.78 -6.64 31.74
CA ALA A 66 -17.71 -6.81 33.19
C ALA A 66 -16.25 -6.88 33.65
#